data_AF-A0A946ZKU7-F1
#
_entry.id   AF-A0A946ZKU7-F1
#
_cell.length_a   1.000
_cell.length_b   1.000
_cell.length_c   1.000
_cell.angle_alpha   90.00
_cell.angle_beta   90.00
_cell.angle_gamma   90.00
#
_symmetry.space_group_name_H-M   'P 1'
#
loop_
_entity.id
_entity.type
_entity.pdbx_description
1 polymer ?
#
loop_
_entity_poly.entity_id
_entity_poly.type
_entity_poly.pdbx_seq_one_letter_code
_entity_poly.pdbx_strand_id
1 'polypeptide(L)'
;MKKGMYLLFLGLLLSFSSIAQTGINYKAYITDDLGNALVDQSIILEITIKIGDGMAIIYSESHNAMTDENGMVMINIGQGTPIIGDFTDILWGSDEHFLNVQVDIGSGLVDMGTTQFMSVPYALYAPSLGLEKIWEGGSPGWRLADTNPDAYGDIGLAATDISISLTSNNSTYGATGNYSFANGYQTTASGSQSMAGGLQTVASGLNSFASGNYTKAEA
;
A
#
# COMPACT_ATOMS: atom_id res chain seq x y z
N MET A 1 53.61 -14.49 13.97
CA MET A 1 52.62 -14.29 12.88
C MET A 1 51.19 -14.18 13.46
N LYS A 2 50.80 -13.07 14.11
CA LYS A 2 49.41 -12.89 14.63
C LYS A 2 48.97 -11.43 14.75
N LYS A 3 49.35 -10.55 13.81
CA LYS A 3 48.91 -9.14 13.79
C LYS A 3 48.22 -8.71 12.48
N GLY A 4 47.95 -9.65 11.57
CA GLY A 4 47.36 -9.36 10.26
C GLY A 4 45.96 -9.93 10.01
N MET A 5 45.25 -10.42 11.03
CA MET A 5 43.96 -11.13 10.84
C MET A 5 42.72 -10.33 11.26
N TYR A 6 42.86 -9.09 11.75
CA TYR A 6 41.72 -8.27 12.18
C TYR A 6 41.37 -7.13 11.22
N LEU A 7 42.11 -6.97 10.12
CA LEU A 7 41.83 -5.97 9.08
C LEU A 7 40.92 -6.50 7.95
N LEU A 8 40.55 -7.79 7.98
CA LEU A 8 39.65 -8.38 6.98
C LEU A 8 38.19 -8.50 7.45
N PHE A 9 37.87 -8.06 8.67
CA PHE A 9 36.53 -8.21 9.26
C PHE A 9 35.78 -6.88 9.48
N LEU A 10 36.40 -5.73 9.18
CA LEU A 10 35.82 -4.40 9.41
C LEU A 10 35.27 -3.74 8.14
N GLY A 11 35.31 -4.43 6.99
CA GLY A 11 35.04 -3.83 5.68
C GLY A 11 33.74 -4.22 4.99
N LEU A 12 32.79 -4.91 5.65
CA LEU A 12 31.59 -5.40 4.97
C LEU A 12 30.31 -5.26 5.82
N LEU A 13 29.93 -4.01 6.08
CA LEU A 13 28.55 -3.63 6.41
C LEU A 13 28.13 -2.54 5.42
N LEU A 14 28.04 -2.92 4.14
CA LEU A 14 27.29 -2.15 3.15
C LEU A 14 25.82 -2.50 3.36
N SER A 15 25.13 -1.67 4.13
CA SER A 15 23.67 -1.69 4.20
C SER A 15 23.13 -1.40 2.81
N PHE A 16 22.59 -2.42 2.15
CA PHE A 16 21.77 -2.21 0.95
C PHE A 16 20.44 -1.62 1.41
N SER A 17 20.34 -0.30 1.39
CA SER A 17 19.03 0.36 1.38
C SER A 17 18.41 0.09 0.01
N SER A 18 17.57 -0.94 -0.10
CA SER A 18 16.69 -1.07 -1.26
C SER A 18 15.61 0.02 -1.14
N ILE A 19 15.79 1.13 -1.84
CA ILE A 19 14.68 2.05 -2.07
C ILE A 19 13.79 1.34 -3.09
N ALA A 20 12.59 0.93 -2.67
CA ALA A 20 11.60 0.47 -3.63
C ALA A 20 11.31 1.61 -4.60
N GLN A 21 11.45 1.36 -5.90
CA GLN A 21 11.23 2.39 -6.90
C GLN A 21 9.73 2.63 -7.03
N THR A 22 9.24 3.73 -6.44
CA THR A 22 7.85 4.18 -6.55
C THR A 22 7.68 5.03 -7.80
N GLY A 23 6.81 4.61 -8.71
CA GLY A 23 6.50 5.37 -9.91
C GLY A 23 5.56 4.65 -10.87
N ILE A 24 5.09 5.35 -11.89
CA ILE A 24 4.19 4.83 -12.91
C ILE A 24 4.90 4.84 -14.27
N ASN A 25 5.03 3.68 -14.92
CA ASN A 25 5.59 3.62 -16.27
C ASN A 25 4.66 4.36 -17.25
N TYR A 26 5.21 5.28 -18.02
CA TYR A 26 4.50 6.04 -19.04
C TYR A 26 5.23 5.90 -20.37
N LYS A 27 4.47 5.64 -21.44
CA LYS A 27 4.97 5.56 -22.81
C LYS A 27 4.12 6.43 -23.71
N ALA A 28 4.76 7.21 -24.55
CA ALA A 28 4.07 8.05 -25.53
C ALA A 28 4.75 7.95 -26.90
N TYR A 29 3.95 8.15 -27.95
CA TYR A 29 4.41 8.34 -29.31
C TYR A 29 4.36 9.84 -29.61
N ILE A 30 5.48 10.42 -30.03
CA ILE A 30 5.63 11.86 -30.18
C ILE A 30 5.73 12.21 -31.66
N THR A 31 4.88 13.13 -32.10
CA THR A 31 4.82 13.60 -33.49
C THR A 31 4.95 15.10 -33.60
N ASP A 32 5.31 15.59 -34.78
CA ASP A 32 5.14 16.99 -35.16
C ASP A 32 3.66 17.32 -35.51
N ASP A 33 3.40 18.59 -35.82
CA ASP A 33 2.07 19.09 -36.22
C ASP A 33 1.55 18.50 -37.54
N LEU A 34 2.42 17.83 -38.30
CA LEU A 34 2.09 17.15 -39.55
C LEU A 34 1.86 15.64 -39.34
N GLY A 35 2.01 15.15 -38.10
CA GLY A 35 1.84 13.76 -37.71
C GLY A 35 3.05 12.87 -37.99
N ASN A 36 4.22 13.42 -38.33
CA ASN A 36 5.44 12.66 -38.50
C ASN A 36 6.09 12.38 -37.14
N ALA A 37 6.64 11.17 -36.97
CA ALA A 37 7.38 10.81 -35.77
C ALA A 37 8.58 11.74 -35.55
N LEU A 38 8.74 12.27 -34.34
CA LEU A 38 9.95 12.98 -33.94
C LEU A 38 10.96 11.96 -33.40
N VAL A 39 11.94 11.59 -34.23
CA VAL A 39 12.94 10.55 -33.94
C VAL A 39 14.24 11.16 -33.42
N ASP A 40 14.87 10.51 -32.43
CA ASP A 40 16.15 10.91 -31.81
C ASP A 40 16.17 12.38 -31.35
N GLN A 41 15.01 12.89 -30.94
CA GLN A 41 14.79 14.29 -30.60
C GLN A 41 14.75 14.46 -29.08
N SER A 42 15.50 15.45 -28.58
CA SER A 42 15.39 15.88 -27.19
C SER A 42 14.09 16.64 -26.98
N ILE A 43 13.30 16.21 -25.99
CA ILE A 43 12.03 16.81 -25.60
C ILE A 43 11.96 17.01 -24.09
N ILE A 44 11.08 17.91 -23.66
CA ILE A 44 10.70 18.05 -22.25
C ILE A 44 9.26 17.60 -22.09
N LEU A 45 9.01 16.75 -21.12
CA LEU A 45 7.67 16.34 -20.70
C LEU A 45 7.37 16.96 -19.34
N GLU A 46 6.26 17.67 -19.23
CA GLU A 46 5.71 18.07 -17.95
C GLU A 46 4.50 17.19 -17.62
N ILE A 47 4.59 16.53 -16.48
CA ILE A 47 3.56 15.62 -15.99
C ILE A 47 2.90 16.26 -14.79
N THR A 48 1.58 16.41 -14.85
CA THR A 48 0.78 17.00 -13.77
C THR A 48 -0.31 16.05 -13.33
N ILE A 49 -0.41 15.81 -12.02
CA ILE A 49 -1.47 15.03 -11.39
C ILE A 49 -2.44 16.00 -10.71
N LYS A 50 -3.72 15.84 -11.06
CA LYS A 50 -4.83 16.65 -10.56
C LYS A 50 -5.86 15.80 -9.84
N ILE A 51 -6.62 16.40 -8.92
CA ILE A 51 -7.74 15.76 -8.21
C ILE A 51 -9.05 16.53 -8.42
N GLY A 52 -10.15 15.94 -7.94
CA GLY A 52 -11.50 16.49 -8.06
C GLY A 52 -12.05 16.21 -9.46
N ASP A 53 -12.49 17.24 -10.17
CA ASP A 53 -12.91 17.18 -11.57
C ASP A 53 -11.76 17.48 -12.56
N GLY A 54 -10.51 17.28 -12.12
CA GLY A 54 -9.31 17.57 -12.91
C GLY A 54 -8.85 19.04 -12.84
N MET A 55 -9.29 19.79 -11.84
CA MET A 55 -8.99 21.22 -11.70
C MET A 55 -7.86 21.52 -10.70
N ALA A 56 -7.77 20.77 -9.60
CA ALA A 56 -6.80 21.04 -8.55
C ALA A 56 -5.50 20.27 -8.78
N ILE A 57 -4.37 20.96 -8.93
CA ILE A 57 -3.04 20.35 -9.07
C ILE A 57 -2.52 19.95 -7.68
N ILE A 58 -2.13 18.68 -7.54
CA ILE A 58 -1.52 18.16 -6.31
C ILE A 58 -0.06 17.79 -6.48
N TYR A 59 0.35 17.47 -7.71
CA TYR A 59 1.72 17.11 -8.02
C TYR A 59 2.06 17.49 -9.46
N SER A 60 3.29 17.96 -9.69
CA SER A 60 3.83 18.06 -11.04
C SER A 60 5.34 17.83 -11.05
N GLU A 61 5.84 17.31 -12.18
CA GLU A 61 7.26 17.05 -12.42
C GLU A 61 7.64 17.26 -13.88
N SER A 62 8.92 17.53 -14.13
CA SER A 62 9.49 17.59 -15.48
C SER A 62 10.42 16.41 -15.74
N HIS A 63 10.42 15.94 -16.99
CA HIS A 63 11.37 14.97 -17.52
C HIS A 63 12.07 15.54 -18.75
N ASN A 64 13.39 15.41 -18.79
CA ASN A 64 14.16 15.57 -20.02
C ASN A 64 14.32 14.17 -20.64
N ALA A 65 13.78 13.97 -21.83
CA ALA A 65 13.78 12.66 -22.49
C ALA A 65 14.22 12.78 -23.96
N MET A 66 14.65 11.67 -24.52
CA MET A 66 14.99 11.54 -25.93
C MET A 66 14.04 10.51 -26.55
N THR A 67 13.43 10.85 -27.68
CA THR A 67 12.61 9.89 -28.43
C THR A 67 13.48 8.85 -29.11
N ASP A 68 12.96 7.63 -29.30
CA ASP A 68 13.68 6.55 -29.97
C ASP A 68 13.55 6.61 -31.50
N GLU A 69 14.10 5.58 -32.17
CA GLU A 69 14.06 5.41 -33.64
C GLU A 69 12.63 5.39 -34.24
N ASN A 70 11.62 5.16 -33.41
CA ASN A 70 10.22 5.15 -33.79
C ASN A 70 9.47 6.41 -33.33
N GLY A 71 10.12 7.34 -32.64
CA GLY A 71 9.46 8.51 -32.03
C GLY A 71 8.75 8.20 -30.70
N MET A 72 9.06 7.07 -30.08
CA MET A 72 8.51 6.71 -28.77
C MET A 72 9.38 7.27 -27.65
N VAL A 73 8.74 7.62 -26.53
CA VAL A 73 9.41 7.99 -25.28
C VAL A 73 8.90 7.11 -24.14
N MET A 74 9.80 6.73 -23.23
CA MET A 74 9.47 5.99 -22.02
C MET A 74 10.03 6.75 -20.81
N ILE A 75 9.16 7.09 -19.87
CA ILE A 75 9.52 7.73 -18.59
C ILE A 75 8.82 7.04 -17.43
N ASN A 76 9.27 7.31 -16.22
CA ASN A 76 8.65 6.83 -15.00
C ASN A 76 8.11 8.03 -14.22
N ILE A 77 6.78 8.17 -14.18
CA ILE A 77 6.13 9.24 -13.42
C ILE A 77 6.45 9.05 -11.93
N GLY A 78 6.84 10.11 -11.23
CA GLY A 78 7.31 10.09 -9.84
C GLY A 78 8.82 9.92 -9.70
N GLN A 79 9.55 9.88 -10.82
CA GLN A 79 11.02 9.82 -10.87
C GLN A 79 11.60 10.99 -11.68
N GLY A 80 10.79 12.00 -12.00
CA GLY A 80 11.23 13.23 -12.67
C GLY A 80 11.84 14.22 -11.69
N THR A 81 12.02 15.46 -12.15
CA THR A 81 12.35 16.59 -11.26
C THR A 81 11.04 17.20 -10.76
N PRO A 82 10.70 17.11 -9.46
CA PRO A 82 9.46 17.68 -8.94
C PRO A 82 9.42 19.20 -9.11
N ILE A 83 8.27 19.72 -9.51
CA ILE A 83 7.95 21.15 -9.62
C ILE A 83 6.99 21.54 -8.50
N ILE A 84 5.95 20.72 -8.26
CA ILE A 84 4.95 20.89 -7.21
C ILE A 84 4.77 19.56 -6.48
N GLY A 85 4.74 19.61 -5.14
CA GLY A 85 4.43 18.45 -4.30
C GLY A 85 5.53 17.37 -4.27
N ASP A 86 5.24 16.29 -3.55
CA ASP A 86 6.05 15.06 -3.54
C ASP A 86 5.17 13.90 -4.04
N PHE A 87 5.71 13.08 -4.93
CA PHE A 87 4.97 11.95 -5.50
C PHE A 87 4.55 10.92 -4.44
N THR A 88 5.36 10.79 -3.38
CA THR A 88 5.12 9.83 -2.29
C THR A 88 4.02 10.26 -1.33
N ASP A 89 3.69 11.55 -1.31
CA ASP A 89 2.62 12.12 -0.47
C ASP A 89 1.23 12.05 -1.13
N ILE A 90 1.14 11.60 -2.38
CA ILE A 90 -0.13 11.49 -3.10
C ILE A 90 -1.02 10.40 -2.47
N LEU A 91 -2.18 10.82 -1.95
CA LEU A 91 -3.19 9.94 -1.36
C LEU A 91 -4.07 9.30 -2.44
N TRP A 92 -3.51 8.33 -3.15
CA TRP A 92 -4.18 7.66 -4.26
C TRP A 92 -5.56 7.11 -3.89
N GLY A 93 -5.81 6.64 -2.66
CA GLY A 93 -7.08 6.04 -2.25
C GLY A 93 -8.26 6.98 -1.95
N SER A 94 -8.07 8.30 -1.97
CA SER A 94 -9.05 9.25 -1.42
C SER A 94 -9.95 9.97 -2.44
N ASP A 95 -9.47 10.14 -3.68
CA ASP A 95 -10.14 10.92 -4.73
C ASP A 95 -9.88 10.34 -6.12
N GLU A 96 -10.64 10.80 -7.12
CA GLU A 96 -10.31 10.57 -8.53
C GLU A 96 -9.09 11.41 -8.94
N HIS A 97 -8.12 10.76 -9.58
CA HIS A 97 -6.89 11.40 -10.03
C HIS A 97 -6.88 11.54 -11.56
N PHE A 98 -6.29 12.61 -12.07
CA PHE A 98 -6.21 12.93 -13.49
C PHE A 98 -4.76 13.24 -13.88
N LEU A 99 -4.32 12.68 -15.00
CA LEU A 99 -3.03 12.90 -15.63
C LEU A 99 -3.18 13.96 -16.72
N ASN A 100 -2.49 15.08 -16.56
CA ASN A 100 -2.26 16.05 -17.63
C ASN A 100 -0.81 15.95 -18.11
N VAL A 101 -0.63 16.00 -19.42
CA VAL A 101 0.68 15.87 -20.06
C VAL A 101 0.91 17.09 -20.94
N GLN A 102 2.06 17.74 -20.77
CA GLN A 102 2.52 18.78 -21.68
C GLN A 102 3.87 18.39 -22.27
N VAL A 103 4.11 18.79 -23.51
CA VAL A 103 5.32 18.45 -24.26
C VAL A 103 5.94 19.73 -24.81
N ASP A 104 7.26 19.89 -24.65
CA ASP A 104 8.05 20.90 -25.36
C ASP A 104 9.05 20.20 -26.30
N ILE A 105 8.94 20.51 -27.58
CA ILE A 105 9.83 20.03 -28.66
C ILE A 105 10.86 21.08 -29.10
N GLY A 106 10.96 22.21 -28.39
CA GLY A 106 11.86 23.34 -28.65
C GLY A 106 11.16 24.70 -28.85
N SER A 107 9.84 24.75 -28.74
CA SER A 107 9.01 25.95 -28.97
C SER A 107 8.13 26.34 -27.77
N GLY A 108 8.31 25.67 -26.63
CA GLY A 108 7.51 25.83 -25.42
C GLY A 108 6.56 24.66 -25.19
N LEU A 109 5.97 24.62 -23.98
CA LEU A 109 5.06 23.56 -23.56
C LEU A 109 3.72 23.65 -24.31
N VAL A 110 3.32 22.52 -24.89
CA VAL A 110 2.03 22.30 -25.55
C VAL A 110 1.23 21.29 -24.74
N ASP A 111 -0.02 21.60 -24.43
CA ASP A 111 -0.93 20.72 -23.68
C ASP A 111 -1.47 19.58 -24.55
N MET A 112 -1.19 18.34 -24.14
CA MET A 112 -1.65 17.12 -24.81
C MET A 112 -2.98 16.59 -24.24
N GLY A 113 -3.54 17.29 -23.25
CA GLY A 113 -4.84 17.00 -22.66
C GLY A 113 -4.75 16.39 -21.26
N THR A 114 -5.91 16.28 -20.63
CA THR A 114 -6.09 15.70 -19.29
C THR A 114 -6.93 14.42 -19.40
N THR A 115 -6.45 13.34 -18.80
CA THR A 115 -7.13 12.03 -18.79
C THR A 115 -7.25 11.50 -17.37
N GLN A 116 -8.35 10.83 -17.04
CA GLN A 116 -8.53 10.24 -15.71
C GLN A 116 -7.66 8.99 -15.55
N PHE A 117 -6.98 8.87 -14.41
CA PHE A 117 -6.40 7.60 -14.01
C PHE A 117 -7.52 6.60 -13.67
N MET A 118 -7.52 5.49 -14.37
CA MET A 118 -8.39 4.34 -14.04
C MET A 118 -7.71 3.46 -12.97
N SER A 119 -8.30 2.31 -12.62
CA SER A 119 -8.06 1.53 -11.38
C SER A 119 -6.63 1.05 -11.04
N VAL A 120 -5.59 1.40 -11.79
CA VAL A 120 -4.23 0.82 -11.61
C VAL A 120 -3.35 1.55 -10.58
N PRO A 121 -3.38 2.89 -10.39
CA PRO A 121 -2.52 3.55 -9.40
C PRO A 121 -2.96 3.34 -7.94
N TYR A 122 -4.21 2.93 -7.69
CA TYR A 122 -4.78 2.80 -6.34
C TYR A 122 -4.21 1.60 -5.56
N ALA A 123 -3.64 0.60 -6.23
CA ALA A 123 -3.15 -0.62 -5.59
C ALA A 123 -1.88 -0.41 -4.74
N LEU A 124 -1.20 0.73 -4.86
CA LEU A 124 -0.06 1.09 -4.01
C LEU A 124 -0.48 1.70 -2.66
N TYR A 125 -1.75 2.12 -2.51
CA TYR A 125 -2.25 2.77 -1.30
C TYR A 125 -3.61 2.18 -0.90
N ALA A 126 -3.66 0.88 -0.67
CA ALA A 126 -4.63 0.37 0.30
C ALA A 126 -4.04 0.69 1.68
N PRO A 127 -4.51 1.73 2.41
CA PRO A 127 -4.29 1.76 3.85
C PRO A 127 -4.73 0.39 4.37
N SER A 128 -3.98 -0.13 5.33
CA SER A 128 -3.98 -1.46 5.95
C SER A 128 -5.36 -2.00 6.44
N LEU A 129 -6.43 -1.89 5.66
CA LEU A 129 -7.73 -2.51 5.91
C LEU A 129 -7.71 -4.02 5.63
N GLY A 130 -6.51 -4.62 5.68
CA GLY A 130 -6.27 -6.04 5.47
C GLY A 130 -6.03 -6.78 6.77
N LEU A 131 -5.77 -8.07 6.62
CA LEU A 131 -5.26 -8.89 7.71
C LEU A 131 -3.73 -8.82 7.71
N GLU A 132 -3.14 -8.56 8.86
CA GLU A 132 -1.72 -8.79 9.12
C GLU A 132 -1.51 -10.13 9.81
N LYS A 133 -0.41 -10.79 9.47
CA LYS A 133 0.03 -11.98 10.18
C LYS A 133 0.84 -11.56 11.40
N ILE A 134 0.35 -11.89 12.59
CA ILE A 134 0.98 -11.56 13.87
C ILE A 134 1.43 -12.83 14.60
N TRP A 135 2.34 -12.67 15.54
CA TRP A 135 2.91 -13.74 16.36
C TRP A 135 2.76 -13.38 17.84
N GLU A 136 1.80 -14.00 18.50
CA GLU A 136 1.50 -13.81 19.93
C GLU A 136 1.32 -15.19 20.58
N GLY A 137 1.54 -15.33 21.89
CA GLY A 137 1.39 -16.63 22.58
C GLY A 137 2.24 -17.78 22.00
N GLY A 138 3.29 -17.48 21.23
CA GLY A 138 4.12 -18.46 20.53
C GLY A 138 3.52 -19.03 19.23
N SER A 139 2.38 -18.52 18.77
CA SER A 139 1.67 -19.03 17.59
C SER A 139 1.35 -17.92 16.58
N PRO A 140 1.42 -18.20 15.26
CA PRO A 140 1.00 -17.24 14.25
C PRO A 140 -0.52 -17.27 14.03
N GLY A 141 -1.11 -16.10 13.79
CA GLY A 141 -2.50 -15.94 13.34
C GLY A 141 -2.67 -14.67 12.51
N TRP A 142 -3.91 -14.37 12.11
CA TRP A 142 -4.24 -13.21 11.29
C TRP A 142 -5.21 -12.29 12.03
N ARG A 143 -4.89 -11.00 12.15
CA ARG A 143 -5.77 -9.96 12.75
C ARG A 143 -5.87 -8.76 11.81
N LEU A 144 -6.92 -7.96 11.92
CA LEU A 144 -6.97 -6.62 11.28
C LEU A 144 -5.70 -5.83 11.60
N ALA A 145 -5.07 -5.29 10.57
CA ALA A 145 -3.86 -4.49 10.72
C ALA A 145 -4.11 -3.16 11.44
N ASP A 146 -3.05 -2.62 12.03
CA ASP A 146 -3.05 -1.40 12.85
C ASP A 146 -4.04 -1.41 14.05
N THR A 147 -4.46 -2.60 14.48
CA THR A 147 -5.25 -2.74 15.71
C THR A 147 -4.36 -2.61 16.94
N ASN A 148 -4.90 -2.03 18.03
CA ASN A 148 -4.20 -1.99 19.32
C ASN A 148 -4.12 -3.43 19.90
N PRO A 149 -2.93 -4.05 20.03
CA PRO A 149 -2.80 -5.40 20.55
C PRO A 149 -3.36 -5.56 21.97
N ASP A 150 -3.27 -4.52 22.82
CA ASP A 150 -3.78 -4.54 24.20
C ASP A 150 -5.31 -4.69 24.29
N ALA A 151 -6.02 -4.52 23.17
CA ALA A 151 -7.46 -4.66 23.06
C ALA A 151 -7.91 -6.11 22.82
N TYR A 152 -6.97 -7.02 22.56
CA TYR A 152 -7.19 -8.42 22.25
C TYR A 152 -6.34 -9.32 23.15
N GLY A 153 -6.72 -10.60 23.25
CA GLY A 153 -5.83 -11.62 23.77
C GLY A 153 -4.88 -12.13 22.68
N ASP A 154 -3.82 -12.81 23.10
CA ASP A 154 -2.87 -13.46 22.19
C ASP A 154 -3.59 -14.28 21.13
N ILE A 155 -3.26 -14.03 19.86
CA ILE A 155 -3.84 -14.76 18.73
C ILE A 155 -3.55 -16.27 18.82
N GLY A 156 -4.55 -17.10 18.52
CA GLY A 156 -4.37 -18.55 18.45
C GLY A 156 -3.62 -19.00 17.19
N LEU A 157 -3.06 -20.22 17.22
CA LEU A 157 -2.43 -20.84 16.04
C LEU A 157 -3.41 -20.93 14.88
N ALA A 158 -3.06 -20.33 13.74
CA ALA A 158 -3.87 -20.27 12.54
C ALA A 158 -5.29 -19.73 12.79
N ALA A 159 -5.46 -18.88 13.81
CA ALA A 159 -6.71 -18.17 14.06
C ALA A 159 -6.87 -16.97 13.11
N THR A 160 -8.11 -16.53 12.94
CA THR A 160 -8.46 -15.34 12.15
C THR A 160 -9.39 -14.43 12.94
N ASP A 161 -8.93 -13.21 13.18
CA ASP A 161 -9.63 -12.21 13.97
C ASP A 161 -9.95 -10.98 13.12
N ILE A 162 -11.24 -10.80 12.83
CA ILE A 162 -11.79 -9.61 12.18
C ILE A 162 -12.73 -8.86 13.14
N SER A 163 -12.59 -9.09 14.44
CA SER A 163 -13.38 -8.40 15.45
C SER A 163 -12.81 -7.01 15.76
N ILE A 164 -13.66 -6.15 16.30
CA ILE A 164 -13.33 -4.78 16.72
C ILE A 164 -13.43 -4.74 18.24
N SER A 165 -12.35 -4.30 18.88
CA SER A 165 -12.28 -4.05 20.31
C SER A 165 -11.74 -2.64 20.56
N LEU A 166 -12.45 -1.85 21.36
CA LEU A 166 -12.06 -0.48 21.71
C LEU A 166 -11.61 -0.37 23.17
N THR A 167 -11.48 -1.49 23.88
CA THR A 167 -10.98 -1.50 25.25
C THR A 167 -9.46 -1.47 25.25
N SER A 168 -8.88 -0.52 25.95
CA SER A 168 -7.47 -0.58 26.33
C SER A 168 -7.37 -1.28 27.68
N ASN A 169 -6.67 -2.44 27.75
CA ASN A 169 -6.03 -3.10 28.91
C ASN A 169 -6.29 -4.61 28.95
N ASN A 170 -5.29 -5.40 28.53
CA ASN A 170 -5.17 -6.84 28.80
C ASN A 170 -6.48 -7.64 28.60
N SER A 171 -7.12 -7.38 27.46
CA SER A 171 -8.38 -7.99 27.07
C SER A 171 -8.19 -9.44 26.64
N THR A 172 -9.25 -10.24 26.68
CA THR A 172 -9.30 -11.61 26.12
C THR A 172 -10.19 -11.69 24.88
N TYR A 173 -10.57 -10.55 24.31
CA TYR A 173 -11.31 -10.48 23.05
C TYR A 173 -10.46 -10.97 21.89
N GLY A 174 -11.12 -11.34 20.79
CA GLY A 174 -10.52 -11.85 19.59
C GLY A 174 -10.51 -13.37 19.49
N ALA A 175 -9.78 -13.84 18.46
CA ALA A 175 -9.64 -15.24 18.11
C ALA A 175 -8.42 -15.86 18.83
N THR A 176 -8.57 -16.15 20.12
CA THR A 176 -7.47 -16.61 21.00
C THR A 176 -7.29 -18.13 21.00
N GLY A 177 -8.29 -18.90 20.53
CA GLY A 177 -8.20 -20.34 20.38
C GLY A 177 -7.48 -20.76 19.08
N ASN A 178 -6.84 -21.94 19.06
CA ASN A 178 -6.26 -22.48 17.83
C ASN A 178 -7.34 -22.70 16.76
N TYR A 179 -7.07 -22.32 15.52
CA TYR A 179 -8.01 -22.40 14.39
C TYR A 179 -9.34 -21.69 14.64
N SER A 180 -9.39 -20.73 15.57
CA SER A 180 -10.61 -20.01 15.92
C SER A 180 -10.89 -18.85 14.96
N PHE A 181 -12.15 -18.42 14.94
CA PHE A 181 -12.60 -17.27 14.15
C PHE A 181 -13.42 -16.31 15.01
N ALA A 182 -13.06 -15.02 15.02
CA ALA A 182 -13.79 -13.99 15.76
C ALA A 182 -14.19 -12.83 14.83
N ASN A 183 -15.44 -12.38 14.93
CA ASN A 183 -15.95 -11.22 14.18
C ASN A 183 -16.98 -10.40 14.98
N GLY A 184 -17.15 -9.13 14.64
CA GLY A 184 -18.09 -8.24 15.33
C GLY A 184 -17.42 -7.43 16.44
N TYR A 185 -18.16 -6.99 17.46
CA TYR A 185 -17.64 -6.11 18.51
C TYR A 185 -17.45 -6.86 19.82
N GLN A 186 -16.23 -6.80 20.38
CA GLN A 186 -15.85 -7.40 21.66
C GLN A 186 -16.21 -8.89 21.79
N THR A 187 -15.97 -9.66 20.74
CA THR A 187 -16.22 -11.11 20.73
C THR A 187 -15.00 -11.89 21.19
N THR A 188 -15.18 -13.05 21.83
CA THR A 188 -14.09 -13.95 22.21
C THR A 188 -14.33 -15.35 21.64
N ALA A 189 -13.43 -15.82 20.77
CA ALA A 189 -13.38 -17.20 20.32
C ALA A 189 -12.13 -17.87 20.91
N SER A 190 -12.23 -18.42 22.12
CA SER A 190 -11.09 -18.96 22.88
C SER A 190 -10.98 -20.49 22.84
N GLY A 191 -12.05 -21.18 22.47
CA GLY A 191 -12.00 -22.62 22.25
C GLY A 191 -11.21 -22.97 20.99
N SER A 192 -10.54 -24.13 20.96
CA SER A 192 -9.96 -24.64 19.71
C SER A 192 -11.08 -24.90 18.69
N GLN A 193 -10.87 -24.47 17.44
CA GLN A 193 -11.85 -24.53 16.34
C GLN A 193 -13.18 -23.82 16.66
N SER A 194 -13.17 -22.86 17.60
CA SER A 194 -14.36 -22.10 17.97
C SER A 194 -14.63 -20.94 17.03
N MET A 195 -15.88 -20.49 16.97
CA MET A 195 -16.30 -19.32 16.20
C MET A 195 -17.22 -18.42 17.04
N ALA A 196 -16.86 -17.14 17.18
CA ALA A 196 -17.67 -16.15 17.89
C ALA A 196 -17.98 -14.95 16.99
N GLY A 197 -19.26 -14.57 16.89
CA GLY A 197 -19.70 -13.52 15.98
C GLY A 197 -20.87 -12.66 16.48
N GLY A 198 -20.71 -11.34 16.56
CA GLY A 198 -21.80 -10.43 16.92
C GLY A 198 -21.39 -9.36 17.94
N LEU A 199 -22.21 -9.11 18.96
CA LEU A 199 -21.91 -8.17 20.04
C LEU A 199 -21.65 -8.94 21.34
N GLN A 200 -20.44 -8.83 21.88
CA GLN A 200 -20.08 -9.38 23.20
C GLN A 200 -20.38 -10.88 23.35
N THR A 201 -20.16 -11.64 22.28
CA THR A 201 -20.37 -13.09 22.25
C THR A 201 -19.11 -13.85 22.64
N VAL A 202 -19.26 -14.99 23.32
CA VAL A 202 -18.15 -15.84 23.76
C VAL A 202 -18.34 -17.28 23.28
N ALA A 203 -17.37 -17.82 22.55
CA ALA A 203 -17.26 -19.23 22.18
C ALA A 203 -15.98 -19.80 22.80
N SER A 204 -16.11 -20.45 23.97
CA SER A 204 -14.96 -20.97 24.73
C SER A 204 -14.84 -22.49 24.69
N GLY A 205 -15.89 -23.20 24.27
CA GLY A 205 -15.88 -24.65 24.12
C GLY A 205 -15.10 -25.14 22.89
N LEU A 206 -14.66 -26.39 22.92
CA LEU A 206 -14.04 -27.05 21.75
C LEU A 206 -15.06 -27.17 20.61
N ASN A 207 -14.72 -26.72 19.40
CA ASN A 207 -15.65 -26.68 18.25
C ASN A 207 -16.94 -25.87 18.50
N SER A 208 -16.92 -24.94 19.46
CA SER A 208 -18.11 -24.17 19.82
C SER A 208 -18.42 -23.05 18.81
N PHE A 209 -19.70 -22.73 18.63
CA PHE A 209 -20.17 -21.62 17.81
C PHE A 209 -21.10 -20.74 18.65
N ALA A 210 -20.79 -19.45 18.77
CA ALA A 210 -21.65 -18.46 19.42
C ALA A 210 -21.91 -17.29 18.47
N SER A 211 -23.18 -16.90 18.31
CA SER A 211 -23.53 -15.70 17.54
C SER A 211 -24.73 -14.95 18.10
N GLY A 212 -24.78 -13.64 17.86
CA GLY A 212 -25.86 -12.75 18.31
C GLY A 212 -25.38 -11.67 19.27
N ASN A 213 -26.06 -11.50 20.39
CA ASN A 213 -25.86 -10.41 21.35
C ASN A 213 -25.77 -11.00 22.76
N TYR A 214 -24.61 -10.86 23.42
CA TYR A 214 -24.30 -11.52 24.71
C TYR A 214 -24.45 -13.05 24.72
N THR A 215 -24.34 -13.71 23.56
CA THR A 215 -24.45 -15.17 23.44
C THR A 215 -23.19 -15.85 23.95
N LYS A 216 -23.34 -16.94 24.72
CA LYS A 216 -22.22 -17.76 25.21
C LYS A 216 -22.38 -19.22 24.80
N ALA A 217 -21.32 -19.81 24.26
CA ALA A 217 -21.19 -21.24 23.99
C ALA A 217 -19.95 -21.76 24.74
N GLU A 218 -20.19 -22.50 25.81
CA GLU A 218 -19.17 -22.98 26.75
C GLU A 218 -19.43 -24.48 26.99
N ALA A 219 -18.53 -25.36 26.56
CA ALA A 219 -18.56 -26.82 26.82
C ALA A 219 -17.23 -27.48 26.43
#